data_AF-A0A660S5L0-F1
#
_entry.id   AF-A0A660S5L0-F1
#
_cell.length_a   1.000
_cell.length_b   1.000
_cell.length_c   1.000
_cell.angle_alpha   90.00
_cell.angle_beta   90.00
_cell.angle_gamma   90.00
#
_symmetry.space_group_name_H-M   'P 1'
#
loop_
_entity.id
_entity.type
_entity.pdbx_description
1 polymer ?
#
loop_
_entity_poly.entity_id
_entity_poly.type
_entity_poly.pdbx_seq_one_letter_code
_entity_poly.pdbx_strand_id
1 'polypeptide(L)'
;MDKLRIVFGTNDGENIVKHHFGDSKIFQLYELSADGKRLLIDSKENRAKDMEEKKHGDDQKRESVLGQLGQIDIMVAGSLSPNFVKINKTTRTVPCISKINAIEKNLEIIYKEFSTFSELIENKVKNNIIPEIPRIEEE
;
A
#
# COMPACT_ATOMS: atom_id res chain seq x y z
N MET A 1 16.97 3.53 6.29
CA MET A 1 16.50 2.74 5.14
C MET A 1 16.68 3.54 3.84
N ASP A 2 17.22 2.97 2.76
CA ASP A 2 17.58 3.77 1.55
C ASP A 2 16.54 3.71 0.42
N LYS A 3 15.58 2.78 0.53
CA LYS A 3 14.54 2.50 -0.47
C LYS A 3 13.26 2.03 0.18
N LEU A 4 12.11 2.41 -0.39
CA LEU A 4 10.78 2.01 0.03
C LEU A 4 10.10 1.22 -1.09
N ARG A 5 9.52 0.06 -0.76
CA ARG A 5 8.67 -0.73 -1.67
C ARG A 5 7.20 -0.40 -1.44
N ILE A 6 6.59 0.23 -2.43
CA ILE A 6 5.26 0.82 -2.34
C ILE A 6 4.35 0.10 -3.33
N VAL A 7 3.22 -0.42 -2.85
CA VAL A 7 2.22 -1.04 -3.72
C VAL A 7 0.97 -0.17 -3.86
N PHE A 8 0.47 -0.11 -5.09
CA PHE A 8 -0.79 0.53 -5.46
C PHE A 8 -1.72 -0.49 -6.13
N GLY A 9 -3.00 -0.44 -5.80
CA GLY A 9 -4.05 -1.12 -6.55
C GLY A 9 -4.66 -0.18 -7.59
N THR A 10 -4.60 -0.55 -8.86
CA THR A 10 -5.05 0.28 -10.00
C THR A 10 -5.85 -0.52 -11.03
N ASN A 11 -6.65 0.20 -11.82
CA ASN A 11 -7.40 -0.34 -12.94
C ASN A 11 -6.92 0.16 -14.31
N ASP A 12 -6.14 1.25 -14.32
CA ASP A 12 -5.68 1.97 -15.51
C ASP A 12 -4.15 2.15 -15.54
N GLY A 13 -3.45 1.84 -14.45
CA GLY A 13 -2.00 2.01 -14.33
C GLY A 13 -1.56 3.41 -13.92
N GLU A 14 -2.49 4.34 -13.70
CA GLU A 14 -2.21 5.75 -13.43
C GLU A 14 -2.84 6.21 -12.11
N ASN A 15 -4.03 5.69 -11.79
CA ASN A 15 -4.82 6.07 -10.64
C ASN A 15 -5.04 4.90 -9.69
N ILE A 16 -4.97 5.17 -8.38
CA ILE A 16 -5.38 4.20 -7.37
C ILE A 16 -6.89 3.99 -7.42
N VAL A 17 -7.34 2.79 -7.07
CA VAL A 17 -8.77 2.54 -6.87
C VAL A 17 -9.27 3.30 -5.64
N LYS A 18 -10.35 4.06 -5.82
CA LYS A 18 -10.97 4.87 -4.75
C LYS A 18 -11.57 4.02 -3.62
N HIS A 19 -12.03 2.82 -3.96
CA HIS A 19 -12.73 1.94 -3.03
C HIS A 19 -11.76 0.89 -2.46
N HIS A 20 -12.11 -0.40 -2.56
CA HIS A 20 -11.34 -1.47 -1.96
C HIS A 20 -10.11 -1.80 -2.79
N PHE A 21 -8.93 -1.67 -2.18
CA PHE A 21 -7.65 -2.08 -2.76
C PHE A 21 -7.69 -3.51 -3.32
N GLY A 22 -8.33 -4.43 -2.60
CA GLY A 22 -8.45 -5.84 -2.97
C GLY A 22 -9.29 -6.12 -4.22
N ASP A 23 -10.00 -5.12 -4.75
CA ASP A 23 -10.82 -5.22 -5.96
C ASP A 23 -10.15 -4.57 -7.18
N SER A 24 -8.95 -4.01 -7.01
CA SER A 24 -8.18 -3.50 -8.15
C SER A 24 -7.86 -4.60 -9.15
N LYS A 25 -7.80 -4.25 -10.44
CA LYS A 25 -7.46 -5.20 -11.50
C LYS A 25 -5.98 -5.58 -11.46
N ILE A 26 -5.11 -4.62 -11.14
CA ILE A 26 -3.66 -4.74 -11.22
C ILE A 26 -3.04 -4.17 -9.94
N PHE A 27 -2.00 -4.83 -9.45
CA PHE A 27 -1.09 -4.28 -8.47
C PHE A 27 0.17 -3.79 -9.16
N GLN A 28 0.52 -2.52 -8.97
CA GLN A 28 1.80 -1.96 -9.36
C GLN A 28 2.69 -1.79 -8.14
N LEU A 29 3.90 -2.34 -8.21
CA LEU A 29 4.89 -2.26 -7.16
C LEU A 29 6.02 -1.34 -7.59
N TYR A 30 6.27 -0.31 -6.79
CA TYR A 30 7.32 0.67 -7.01
C TYR A 30 8.42 0.54 -5.98
N GLU A 31 9.64 0.84 -6.39
CA GLU A 31 10.75 1.15 -5.53
C GLU A 31 11.01 2.65 -5.59
N LEU A 32 10.90 3.32 -4.44
CA LEU A 32 11.24 4.72 -4.27
C LEU A 32 12.55 4.81 -3.48
N SER A 33 13.59 5.38 -4.07
CA SER A 33 14.90 5.56 -3.43
C SER A 33 14.97 6.91 -2.71
N ALA A 34 15.85 7.01 -1.70
CA ALA A 34 16.06 8.22 -0.92
C ALA A 34 16.57 9.42 -1.75
N ASP A 35 17.15 9.16 -2.93
CA ASP A 35 17.57 10.17 -3.92
C ASP A 35 16.43 10.63 -4.85
N GLY A 36 15.22 10.11 -4.65
CA GLY A 36 14.03 10.43 -5.43
C GLY A 36 13.81 9.57 -6.66
N LYS A 37 14.68 8.59 -6.94
CA LYS A 37 14.47 7.67 -8.06
C LYS A 37 13.25 6.79 -7.83
N ARG A 38 12.33 6.79 -8.79
CA ARG A 38 11.11 5.96 -8.82
C ARG A 38 11.24 4.89 -9.89
N LEU A 39 11.06 3.64 -9.51
CA LEU A 39 11.13 2.50 -10.44
C LEU A 39 9.88 1.65 -10.27
N LEU A 40 9.12 1.44 -11.35
CA LEU A 40 8.12 0.38 -11.39
C LEU A 40 8.86 -0.96 -11.51
N ILE A 41 8.86 -1.75 -10.43
CA ILE A 41 9.62 -3.02 -10.36
C ILE A 41 8.76 -4.24 -10.68
N ASP A 42 7.44 -4.14 -10.54
CA ASP A 42 6.50 -5.19 -10.90
C ASP A 42 5.13 -4.60 -11.22
N SER A 43 4.40 -5.25 -12.12
CA SER A 43 3.01 -4.93 -12.46
C SER A 43 2.29 -6.24 -12.78
N LYS A 44 1.34 -6.63 -11.93
CA LYS A 44 0.70 -7.94 -11.99
C LYS A 44 -0.80 -7.88 -11.78
N GLU A 45 -1.51 -8.76 -12.47
CA GLU A 45 -2.95 -8.92 -12.27
C GLU A 45 -3.27 -9.37 -10.84
N ASN A 46 -4.32 -8.79 -10.27
CA ASN A 46 -4.87 -9.21 -8.99
C ASN A 46 -5.69 -10.49 -9.18
N ARG A 47 -5.11 -11.63 -8.82
CA ARG A 47 -5.75 -12.95 -8.89
C ARG A 47 -6.81 -13.17 -7.81
N ALA A 48 -6.87 -12.28 -6.81
CA ALA A 48 -7.83 -12.35 -5.72
C ALA A 48 -9.09 -11.53 -5.99
N LYS A 49 -9.15 -10.73 -7.06
CA LYS A 49 -10.25 -9.79 -7.33
C LYS A 49 -11.62 -10.49 -7.38
N ASP A 50 -11.67 -11.68 -7.99
CA ASP A 50 -12.87 -12.48 -8.21
C ASP A 50 -13.11 -13.52 -7.09
N MET A 51 -12.29 -13.53 -6.03
CA MET A 51 -12.54 -14.38 -4.88
C MET A 51 -13.76 -13.86 -4.11
N GLU A 52 -14.77 -14.71 -3.97
CA GLU A 52 -15.96 -14.39 -3.17
C GLU A 52 -15.57 -14.12 -1.72
N GLU A 53 -15.93 -12.94 -1.23
CA GLU A 53 -15.86 -12.62 0.19
C GLU A 53 -17.11 -13.19 0.88
N LYS A 54 -16.93 -14.10 1.84
CA LYS A 54 -18.07 -14.57 2.65
C LYS A 54 -18.55 -13.49 3.63
N LYS A 55 -17.67 -12.55 3.95
CA LYS A 55 -17.91 -11.35 4.78
C LYS A 55 -16.98 -10.23 4.34
N HIS A 56 -17.39 -8.98 4.54
CA HIS A 56 -16.52 -7.83 4.26
C HIS A 56 -15.21 -7.91 5.06
N GLY A 57 -14.06 -7.85 4.37
CA GLY A 57 -12.75 -8.01 5.00
C GLY A 57 -12.41 -9.48 5.31
N ASP A 58 -12.73 -10.37 4.36
CA ASP A 58 -12.42 -11.80 4.46
C ASP A 58 -10.90 -12.00 4.57
N ASP A 59 -10.50 -12.78 5.56
CA ASP A 59 -9.08 -13.06 5.82
C ASP A 59 -8.49 -13.88 4.65
N GLN A 60 -9.26 -14.72 3.98
CA GLN A 60 -8.78 -15.49 2.82
C GLN A 60 -8.40 -14.58 1.65
N LYS A 61 -9.24 -13.58 1.33
CA LYS A 61 -8.94 -12.60 0.27
C LYS A 61 -7.71 -11.78 0.64
N ARG A 62 -7.58 -11.35 1.90
CA ARG A 62 -6.38 -10.65 2.39
C ARG A 62 -5.11 -11.49 2.21
N GLU A 63 -5.10 -12.72 2.69
CA GLU A 63 -3.91 -13.58 2.59
C GLU A 63 -3.55 -13.88 1.12
N SER A 64 -4.54 -14.07 0.25
CA SER A 64 -4.33 -14.22 -1.19
C SER A 64 -3.70 -12.97 -1.82
N VAL A 65 -4.16 -11.77 -1.45
CA VAL A 65 -3.54 -10.51 -1.90
C VAL A 65 -2.11 -10.39 -1.37
N LEU A 66 -1.89 -10.55 -0.06
CA LEU A 66 -0.55 -10.43 0.53
C LEU A 66 0.45 -11.44 -0.05
N GLY A 67 0.01 -12.68 -0.30
CA GLY A 67 0.83 -13.72 -0.93
C GLY A 67 1.29 -13.37 -2.34
N GLN A 68 0.53 -12.56 -3.09
CA GLN A 68 0.91 -12.08 -4.42
C GLN A 68 1.92 -10.94 -4.37
N LEU A 69 1.90 -10.11 -3.33
CA LEU A 69 2.66 -8.88 -3.24
C LEU A 69 4.09 -9.08 -2.72
N GLY A 70 4.35 -10.18 -2.01
CA GLY A 70 5.64 -10.45 -1.41
C GLY A 70 5.99 -9.42 -0.34
N GLN A 71 7.28 -9.10 -0.19
CA GLN A 71 7.72 -8.13 0.82
C GLN A 71 7.54 -6.70 0.32
N ILE A 72 6.58 -6.00 0.94
CA ILE A 72 6.24 -4.60 0.70
C ILE A 72 6.35 -3.79 1.99
N ASP A 73 6.76 -2.54 1.87
CA ASP A 73 6.92 -1.64 3.00
C ASP A 73 5.67 -0.80 3.21
N ILE A 74 5.10 -0.27 2.11
CA ILE A 74 3.93 0.62 2.14
C ILE A 74 2.84 0.10 1.21
N MET A 75 1.60 0.10 1.69
CA MET A 75 0.41 -0.26 0.92
C MET A 75 -0.56 0.90 0.89
N VAL A 76 -0.75 1.50 -0.30
CA VAL A 76 -1.56 2.72 -0.46
C VAL A 76 -2.94 2.39 -1.03
N ALA A 77 -4.00 2.90 -0.41
CA ALA A 77 -5.38 2.75 -0.89
C ALA A 77 -6.21 4.02 -0.75
N GLY A 78 -7.27 4.15 -1.56
CA GLY A 78 -8.18 5.29 -1.51
C GLY A 78 -9.11 5.31 -0.29
N SER A 79 -9.33 4.16 0.36
CA SER A 79 -10.24 4.06 1.50
C SER A 79 -9.75 3.08 2.57
N LEU A 80 -10.05 3.40 3.84
CA LEU A 80 -9.73 2.54 4.97
C LEU A 80 -10.68 1.34 5.01
N SER A 81 -10.12 0.14 5.14
CA SER A 81 -10.87 -1.10 5.29
C SER A 81 -10.47 -1.86 6.57
N PRO A 82 -11.30 -2.78 7.06
CA PRO A 82 -10.92 -3.67 8.17
C PRO A 82 -9.61 -4.42 7.88
N ASN A 83 -9.34 -4.76 6.62
CA ASN A 83 -8.09 -5.42 6.22
C ASN A 83 -6.86 -4.53 6.42
N PHE A 84 -6.96 -3.21 6.25
CA PHE A 84 -5.84 -2.30 6.53
C PHE A 84 -5.52 -2.25 8.02
N VAL A 85 -6.54 -2.28 8.88
CA VAL A 85 -6.36 -2.37 10.33
C VAL A 85 -5.71 -3.71 10.72
N LYS A 86 -6.13 -4.82 10.09
CA LYS A 86 -5.52 -6.14 10.33
C LYS A 86 -4.08 -6.18 9.83
N ILE A 87 -3.80 -5.72 8.61
CA ILE A 87 -2.44 -5.58 8.04
C ILE A 87 -1.56 -4.75 8.98
N ASN A 88 -2.11 -3.68 9.55
CA ASN A 88 -1.37 -2.89 10.52
C ASN A 88 -0.89 -3.73 11.72
N LYS A 89 -1.77 -4.59 12.24
CA LYS A 89 -1.54 -5.39 13.46
C LYS A 89 -0.74 -6.69 13.23
N THR A 90 -0.79 -7.25 12.02
CA THR A 90 -0.31 -8.62 11.76
C THR A 90 0.85 -8.70 10.79
N THR A 91 1.26 -7.58 10.19
CA THR A 91 2.34 -7.55 9.18
C THR A 91 3.33 -6.42 9.46
N ARG A 92 4.48 -6.45 8.78
CA ARG A 92 5.46 -5.35 8.79
C ARG A 92 5.10 -4.22 7.82
N THR A 93 4.08 -4.39 7.00
CA THR A 93 3.65 -3.40 6.02
C THR A 93 2.93 -2.24 6.70
N VAL A 94 3.29 -1.02 6.33
CA VAL A 94 2.61 0.22 6.71
C VAL A 94 1.43 0.42 5.74
N PRO A 95 0.18 0.21 6.17
CA PRO A 95 -0.97 0.68 5.39
C PRO A 95 -0.96 2.21 5.36
N CYS A 96 -1.38 2.79 4.24
CA CYS A 96 -1.50 4.24 4.06
C CYS A 96 -2.78 4.54 3.27
N ILE A 97 -3.54 5.55 3.71
CA ILE A 97 -4.75 5.99 3.01
C ILE A 97 -4.42 7.25 2.23
N SER A 98 -4.86 7.34 0.98
CA SER A 98 -4.64 8.53 0.16
C SER A 98 -5.94 9.08 -0.37
N LYS A 99 -6.12 10.40 -0.25
CA LYS A 99 -7.19 11.14 -0.95
C LYS A 99 -6.82 11.50 -2.39
N ILE A 100 -5.57 11.25 -2.78
CA ILE A 100 -5.02 11.59 -4.09
C ILE A 100 -5.07 10.35 -4.98
N ASN A 101 -5.73 10.46 -6.13
CA ASN A 101 -5.89 9.32 -7.03
C ASN A 101 -4.59 9.00 -7.80
N ALA A 102 -3.89 10.02 -8.28
CA ALA A 102 -2.74 9.83 -9.16
C ALA A 102 -1.58 9.15 -8.43
N ILE A 103 -1.11 8.01 -8.95
CA ILE A 103 0.01 7.23 -8.38
C ILE A 103 1.28 8.08 -8.34
N GLU A 104 1.58 8.81 -9.41
CA GLU A 104 2.77 9.68 -9.47
C GLU A 104 2.75 10.78 -8.40
N LYS A 105 1.56 11.31 -8.08
CA LYS A 105 1.43 12.32 -7.04
C LYS A 105 1.60 11.73 -5.64
N ASN A 106 1.09 10.51 -5.42
CA ASN A 106 1.37 9.77 -4.18
C ASN A 106 2.86 9.52 -4.00
N LEU A 107 3.57 9.06 -5.05
CA LEU A 107 5.01 8.86 -5.02
C LEU A 107 5.78 10.17 -4.73
N GLU A 108 5.33 11.29 -5.28
CA GLU A 108 5.90 12.61 -4.99
C GLU A 108 5.78 12.99 -3.51
N ILE A 109 4.60 12.78 -2.90
CA ILE A 109 4.38 13.13 -1.50
C ILE A 109 5.14 12.17 -0.57
N ILE A 110 5.11 10.87 -0.85
CA ILE A 110 5.89 9.89 -0.07
C ILE A 110 7.39 10.21 -0.16
N TYR A 111 7.88 10.71 -1.31
CA TYR A 111 9.26 11.17 -1.42
C TYR A 111 9.54 12.43 -0.59
N LYS A 112 8.66 13.43 -0.59
CA LYS A 112 8.81 14.61 0.29
C LYS A 112 8.84 14.23 1.76
N GLU A 113 8.09 13.19 2.14
CA GLU A 113 8.01 12.65 3.48
C GLU A 113 8.85 11.38 3.69
N PHE A 114 9.88 11.16 2.86
CA PHE A 114 10.60 9.88 2.82
C PHE A 114 11.16 9.48 4.19
N SER A 115 11.76 10.44 4.90
CA SER A 115 12.30 10.24 6.25
C SER A 115 11.22 9.82 7.23
N THR A 116 10.04 10.46 7.18
CA THR A 116 8.88 10.14 8.03
C THR A 116 8.39 8.72 7.78
N PHE A 117 8.18 8.34 6.51
CA PHE A 117 7.76 6.97 6.18
C PHE A 117 8.82 5.93 6.55
N SER A 118 10.10 6.23 6.33
CA SER A 118 11.21 5.36 6.72
C SER A 118 11.22 5.12 8.24
N GLU A 119 11.08 6.18 9.03
CA GLU A 119 10.99 6.08 10.49
C GLU A 119 9.76 5.29 10.93
N LEU A 120 8.59 5.51 10.29
CA LEU A 120 7.38 4.74 10.56
C LEU A 120 7.57 3.24 10.32
N ILE A 121 8.22 2.86 9.23
CA ILE A 121 8.52 1.46 8.91
C ILE A 121 9.48 0.88 9.94
N GLU A 122 10.57 1.57 10.26
CA GLU A 122 11.55 1.12 11.25
C GLU A 122 10.93 0.97 12.64
N ASN A 123 10.08 1.91 13.06
CA ASN A 123 9.34 1.85 14.32
C ASN A 123 8.32 0.72 14.31
N LYS A 124 7.65 0.47 13.20
CA LYS A 124 6.73 -0.66 13.05
C LYS A 124 7.46 -2.00 13.16
N VAL A 125 8.64 -2.13 12.58
CA VAL A 125 9.47 -3.34 12.70
C VAL A 125 9.84 -3.61 14.16
N LYS A 126 10.07 -2.56 14.96
CA LYS A 126 10.38 -2.68 16.39
C LYS A 126 9.16 -2.96 17.26
N ASN A 127 8.04 -2.29 16.98
CA ASN A 127 6.85 -2.26 17.86
C ASN A 127 5.68 -3.13 17.36
N ASN A 128 5.81 -3.75 16.19
CA ASN A 128 4.80 -4.57 15.50
C ASN A 128 3.50 -3.84 15.09
N ILE A 129 3.36 -2.55 15.39
CA ILE A 129 2.17 -1.76 15.07
C ILE A 129 2.54 -0.29 14.95
N ILE A 130 1.83 0.45 14.08
CA ILE A 130 1.81 1.92 14.13
C ILE A 130 0.52 2.39 14.80
N PRO A 131 0.57 3.43 15.65
CA PRO A 131 -0.58 3.89 16.44
C PRO A 131 -1.69 4.46 15.55
N GLU A 132 -1.31 5.12 14.45
CA GLU A 132 -2.22 5.71 13.48
C GLU A 132 -1.79 5.35 12.06
N ILE A 133 -2.77 5.08 11.21
CA ILE A 133 -2.53 4.79 9.79
C ILE A 133 -2.30 6.13 9.07
N PRO A 134 -1.13 6.34 8.45
CA PRO A 134 -0.80 7.61 7.79
C PRO A 134 -1.78 7.93 6.65
N ARG A 135 -2.00 9.22 6.44
CA ARG A 135 -2.88 9.75 5.40
C ARG A 135 -2.12 10.69 4.48
N ILE A 136 -2.29 10.50 3.17
CA ILE A 136 -1.81 11.41 2.13
C ILE A 136 -2.99 12.27 1.68
N GLU A 137 -2.87 13.57 1.89
CA GLU A 137 -3.87 14.58 1.52
C GLU A 137 -3.15 15.74 0.81
N GLU A 138 -3.87 16.53 0.01
CA GLU A 138 -3.31 17.80 -0.49
C GLU A 138 -3.27 18.81 0.66
N GLU A 139 -2.19 19.58 0.76
CA GLU A 139 -2.06 20.73 1.67
C GLU A 139 -3.04 21.86 1.32
#